data_AF-A0A4Z0J033-F1
#
_entry.id   AF-A0A4Z0J033-F1
#
_cell.length_a   1.000
_cell.length_b   1.000
_cell.length_c   1.000
_cell.angle_alpha   90.00
_cell.angle_beta   90.00
_cell.angle_gamma   90.00
#
_symmetry.space_group_name_H-M   'P 1'
#
loop_
_entity.id
_entity.type
_entity.pdbx_description
1 polymer ?
#
loop_
_entity_poly.entity_id
_entity_poly.type
_entity_poly.pdbx_seq_one_letter_code
_entity_poly.pdbx_strand_id
1 'polypeptide(L)'
;MRDEGCCESVRAESLMRIYHYLDGELTTTEIREISIHLDQCPSCHDEYEIEALLKELVRRSCSHDRAPMGLREKIRQRIALEQNSWPGV
;
A
#
# COMPACT_ATOMS: atom_id res chain seq x y z
N MET A 1 30.01 4.73 -12.76
CA MET A 1 30.00 5.21 -11.35
C MET A 1 29.17 4.22 -10.57
N ARG A 2 29.63 3.89 -9.36
CA ARG A 2 29.33 2.67 -8.61
C ARG A 2 27.84 2.47 -8.32
N ASP A 3 27.39 1.28 -8.69
CA ASP A 3 26.15 0.61 -8.30
C ASP A 3 26.30 0.14 -6.84
N GLU A 4 26.30 1.09 -5.91
CA GLU A 4 26.47 0.88 -4.46
C GLU A 4 25.23 1.43 -3.74
N GLY A 5 24.09 0.74 -3.89
CA GLY A 5 22.89 1.08 -3.13
C GLY A 5 21.54 0.68 -3.73
N CYS A 6 21.50 0.13 -4.95
CA CYS A 6 20.26 -0.47 -5.46
C CYS A 6 20.22 -1.96 -5.10
N CYS A 7 19.70 -2.25 -3.90
CA CYS A 7 19.51 -3.55 -3.25
C CYS A 7 20.75 -4.18 -2.59
N GLU A 8 20.71 -4.27 -1.25
CA GLU A 8 21.34 -5.40 -0.55
C GLU A 8 20.31 -6.50 -0.23
N SER A 9 19.06 -6.39 -0.73
CA SER A 9 18.08 -7.46 -0.62
C SER A 9 17.03 -7.44 -1.73
N VAL A 10 16.81 -8.63 -2.31
CA VAL A 10 15.79 -9.12 -3.24
C VAL A 10 14.77 -8.08 -3.76
N ARG A 11 14.72 -7.87 -5.09
CA ARG A 11 13.70 -7.07 -5.82
C ARG A 11 12.25 -7.19 -5.29
N ALA A 12 11.88 -8.36 -4.77
CA ALA A 12 10.58 -8.61 -4.15
C ALA A 12 10.32 -7.76 -2.88
N GLU A 13 11.34 -7.50 -2.07
CA GLU A 13 11.23 -6.68 -0.85
C GLU A 13 11.05 -5.19 -1.19
N SER A 14 11.79 -4.68 -2.17
CA SER A 14 11.62 -3.31 -2.68
C SER A 14 10.22 -3.09 -3.26
N LEU A 15 9.74 -4.04 -4.08
CA LEU A 15 8.40 -3.97 -4.65
C LEU A 15 7.31 -4.03 -3.57
N MET A 16 7.48 -4.86 -2.54
CA MET A 16 6.54 -4.94 -1.42
C MET A 16 6.46 -3.61 -0.64
N ARG A 17 7.59 -2.94 -0.40
CA ARG A 17 7.59 -1.60 0.22
C ARG A 17 6.88 -0.56 -0.66
N ILE A 18 7.05 -0.62 -1.98
CA ILE A 18 6.31 0.24 -2.93
C ILE A 18 4.80 -0.01 -2.83
N TYR A 19 4.37 -1.27 -2.74
CA TYR A 19 2.95 -1.60 -2.56
C TYR A 19 2.37 -1.03 -1.26
N HIS A 20 3.03 -1.27 -0.13
CA HIS A 20 2.59 -0.72 1.16
C HIS A 20 2.56 0.81 1.15
N TYR A 21 3.54 1.45 0.50
CA TYR A 21 3.54 2.90 0.33
C TYR A 21 2.33 3.38 -0.48
N LEU A 22 2.05 2.74 -1.61
CA LEU A 22 0.91 3.07 -2.48
C LEU A 22 -0.46 2.80 -1.82
N ASP A 23 -0.55 1.79 -0.94
CA ASP A 23 -1.77 1.47 -0.18
C ASP A 23 -1.94 2.31 1.10
N GLY A 24 -0.93 3.10 1.47
CA GLY A 24 -0.97 3.92 2.68
C GLY A 24 -0.83 3.11 3.97
N GLU A 25 -0.18 1.94 3.89
CA GLU A 25 0.00 0.99 5.01
C GLU A 25 1.29 1.24 5.80
N LEU A 26 2.07 2.25 5.42
CA LEU A 26 3.34 2.59 6.06
C LEU A 26 3.17 3.61 7.19
N THR A 27 4.01 3.49 8.22
CA THR A 27 4.17 4.52 9.26
C THR A 27 4.79 5.78 8.69
N THR A 28 4.67 6.89 9.42
CA THR A 28 5.29 8.18 9.04
C THR A 28 6.80 8.08 8.83
N THR A 29 7.49 7.24 9.60
CA THR A 29 8.94 7.01 9.47
C THR A 29 9.25 6.28 8.18
N GLU A 30 8.54 5.18 7.90
CA GLU A 30 8.73 4.37 6.69
C GLU A 30 8.40 5.15 5.41
N ILE A 31 7.38 6.03 5.46
CA ILE A 31 7.07 6.96 4.37
C ILE A 31 8.26 7.85 4.05
N ARG A 32 8.94 8.40 5.06
CA ARG A 32 10.12 9.26 4.83
C ARG A 32 11.27 8.46 4.22
N GLU A 33 11.53 7.27 4.75
CA GLU A 33 12.61 6.40 4.25
C GLU A 33 12.40 6.02 2.78
N ILE A 34 11.19 5.57 2.41
CA ILE A 34 10.91 5.17 1.03
C ILE A 34 10.88 6.38 0.09
N SER A 35 10.40 7.54 0.54
CA SER A 35 10.43 8.76 -0.29
C SER A 35 11.86 9.16 -0.63
N ILE A 36 12.75 9.18 0.37
CA ILE A 36 14.19 9.46 0.15
C ILE A 36 14.80 8.43 -0.82
N HIS A 37 14.44 7.16 -0.68
CA HIS A 37 14.92 6.11 -1.58
C HIS A 37 14.45 6.32 -3.02
N LEU A 38 13.16 6.58 -3.25
CA LEU A 38 12.62 6.83 -4.59
C LEU A 38 13.24 8.08 -5.23
N ASP A 39 13.57 9.11 -4.44
CA ASP A 39 14.28 10.30 -4.92
C ASP A 39 15.74 10.02 -5.35
N GLN A 40 16.38 9.02 -4.74
CA GLN A 40 17.80 8.70 -4.95
C GLN A 40 18.03 7.50 -5.87
N CYS A 41 16.98 6.73 -6.18
CA CYS A 41 17.06 5.45 -6.89
C CYS A 41 16.14 5.45 -8.14
N PRO A 42 16.66 5.82 -9.32
CA PRO A 42 15.86 5.90 -10.54
C PRO A 42 15.15 4.60 -10.93
N SER A 43 15.80 3.45 -10.73
CA SER A 43 15.20 2.14 -11.03
C SER A 43 13.95 1.85 -10.18
N CYS A 44 14.01 2.14 -8.88
CA CYS A 44 12.84 1.96 -8.00
C CYS A 44 11.78 3.04 -8.23
N HIS A 45 12.17 4.26 -8.64
CA HIS A 45 11.24 5.29 -9.07
C HIS A 45 10.45 4.85 -10.31
N ASP A 46 11.13 4.30 -11.33
CA ASP A 46 10.49 3.78 -12.54
C ASP A 46 9.50 2.64 -12.21
N GLU A 47 9.87 1.72 -11.31
CA GLU A 47 8.95 0.68 -10.83
C GLU A 47 7.74 1.27 -10.09
N TYR A 48 7.95 2.26 -9.21
CA TYR A 48 6.88 2.97 -8.52
C TYR A 48 5.89 3.63 -9.50
N GLU A 49 6.38 4.29 -10.54
CA GLU A 49 5.51 4.96 -11.52
C GLU A 49 4.60 3.96 -12.24
N ILE A 50 5.14 2.80 -12.64
CA ILE A 50 4.37 1.74 -13.29
C ILE A 50 3.27 1.21 -12.35
N GLU A 51 3.63 0.88 -11.10
CA GLU A 51 2.67 0.36 -10.13
C GLU A 51 1.59 1.38 -9.76
N ALA A 52 1.96 2.66 -9.64
CA ALA A 52 1.02 3.74 -9.39
C ALA A 52 0.01 3.91 -10.54
N LEU A 53 0.50 3.87 -11.79
CA LEU A 53 -0.35 3.92 -12.99
C LEU A 53 -1.29 2.71 -13.07
N LEU A 54 -0.81 1.51 -12.74
CA LEU A 54 -1.61 0.30 -12.73
C LEU A 54 -2.73 0.39 -11.69
N LYS A 55 -2.43 0.79 -10.46
CA LYS A 55 -3.44 0.98 -9.40
C LYS A 55 -4.48 2.03 -9.79
N GLU A 56 -4.06 3.13 -10.42
CA GLU A 56 -4.98 4.15 -10.91
C GLU A 56 -5.91 3.62 -12.01
N LEU A 57 -5.38 2.82 -12.94
CA LEU A 57 -6.17 2.17 -13.99
C LEU A 57 -7.23 1.22 -13.40
N VAL A 58 -6.83 0.38 -12.43
CA VAL A 58 -7.74 -0.54 -11.73
C VAL A 58 -8.83 0.25 -11.01
N ARG A 59 -8.45 1.29 -10.26
CA ARG A 59 -9.39 2.16 -9.54
C ARG A 59 -10.42 2.77 -10.48
N ARG A 60 -10.00 3.32 -11.62
CA ARG A 60 -10.91 3.89 -12.63
C ARG A 60 -11.86 2.84 -13.20
N SER A 61 -11.32 1.67 -13.55
CA SER A 61 -12.09 0.57 -14.15
C SER A 61 -13.14 0.00 -13.20
N CYS A 62 -12.85 -0.07 -11.90
CA CYS A 62 -13.75 -0.61 -10.88
C CYS A 62 -14.59 0.46 -10.15
N SER A 63 -14.41 1.75 -10.46
CA SER A 63 -15.08 2.85 -9.75
C SER A 63 -16.61 2.95 -9.94
N HIS A 64 -17.15 2.22 -10.92
CA HIS A 64 -18.57 2.24 -11.25
C HIS A 64 -19.41 1.26 -10.41
N ASP A 65 -18.76 0.30 -9.74
CA ASP A 65 -19.43 -0.68 -8.89
C ASP A 65 -19.71 -0.05 -7.52
N ARG A 66 -20.98 0.29 -7.27
CA ARG A 66 -21.39 0.76 -5.95
C ARG A 66 -21.47 -0.42 -4.98
N ALA A 67 -20.89 -0.24 -3.81
CA ALA A 67 -21.06 -1.17 -2.70
C ALA A 67 -22.56 -1.44 -2.44
N PRO A 68 -22.97 -2.70 -2.21
CA PRO A 68 -24.35 -3.04 -1.93
C PRO A 68 -24.95 -2.23 -0.78
N MET A 69 -26.23 -1.86 -0.91
CA MET A 69 -26.95 -1.18 0.17
C MET A 69 -26.92 -2.02 1.46
N GLY A 70 -26.71 -1.36 2.60
CA GLY A 70 -26.64 -2.01 3.90
C GLY A 70 -25.31 -2.73 4.22
N LEU A 71 -24.35 -2.81 3.28
CA LEU A 71 -23.03 -3.42 3.56
C LEU A 71 -22.31 -2.72 4.73
N ARG A 72 -22.34 -1.39 4.75
CA ARG A 72 -21.74 -0.59 5.83
C ARG A 72 -22.30 -0.95 7.21
N GLU A 73 -23.61 -1.17 7.29
CA GLU A 73 -24.27 -1.52 8.54
C GLU A 73 -23.89 -2.93 8.98
N LYS A 74 -23.89 -3.90 8.05
CA LYS A 74 -23.42 -5.27 8.30
C LYS A 74 -21.98 -5.30 8.82
N ILE A 75 -21.08 -4.53 8.21
CA ILE A 75 -19.67 -4.43 8.65
C ILE A 75 -19.58 -3.88 10.08
N ARG A 76 -20.29 -2.79 10.39
CA ARG A 76 -20.31 -2.19 11.73
C ARG A 76 -20.81 -3.15 12.80
N GLN A 77 -21.92 -3.84 12.51
CA GLN A 77 -22.47 -4.85 13.41
C GLN A 77 -21.46 -5.96 13.67
N ARG A 78 -20.79 -6.46 12.63
CA ARG A 78 -19.79 -7.51 12.78
C ARG A 78 -18.60 -7.06 13.62
N ILE A 79 -18.07 -5.86 13.39
CA ILE A 79 -16.97 -5.30 14.19
C ILE A 79 -17.36 -5.21 15.67
N ALA A 80 -18.57 -4.72 15.98
CA ALA A 80 -19.04 -4.59 17.36
C ALA A 80 -19.18 -5.95 18.07
N LEU A 81 -19.64 -6.99 17.35
CA LEU A 81 -19.72 -8.35 17.89
C LEU A 81 -18.34 -8.92 18.21
N GLU A 82 -17.37 -8.77 17.30
CA GLU A 82 -16.01 -9.28 17.51
C GLU A 82 -15.29 -8.54 18.65
N GLN A 83 -15.46 -7.23 18.77
CA GLN A 83 -14.91 -6.44 19.87
C GLN A 83 -15.48 -6.86 21.23
N ASN A 84 -16.78 -7.17 21.30
CA ASN A 84 -17.41 -7.67 22.53
C ASN A 84 -17.03 -9.12 22.86
N SER A 85 -16.60 -9.89 21.85
CA SER A 85 -16.19 -11.29 22.00
C SER A 85 -14.70 -11.45 22.35
N TRP A 86 -13.89 -10.39 22.30
CA TRP A 86 -12.47 -10.42 22.64
C TRP A 86 -12.26 -10.07 24.12
N PRO A 87 -11.96 -11.03 25.01
CA PRO A 87 -11.67 -10.74 26.41
C PRO A 87 -10.24 -10.22 26.54
N GLY A 88 -10.00 -8.94 26.28
CA GLY A 88 -8.64 -8.41 26.40
C GLY A 88 -8.35 -7.06 25.75
N VAL A 89 -9.24 -6.08 25.90
CA VAL A 89 -8.86 -4.66 25.99
C VAL A 89 -9.37 -4.14 27.33
#